data_AF-A0A8V1AKZ3-F1
#
_entry.id   AF-A0A8V1AKZ3-F1
#
_cell.length_a   1.000
_cell.length_b   1.000
_cell.length_c   1.000
_cell.angle_alpha   90.00
_cell.angle_beta   90.00
_cell.angle_gamma   90.00
#
_symmetry.space_group_name_H-M   'P 1'
#
loop_
_entity.id
_entity.type
_entity.pdbx_description
1 polymer ?
#
loop_
_entity_poly.entity_id
_entity_poly.type
_entity_poly.pdbx_seq_one_letter_code
_entity_poly.pdbx_strand_id
1 'polypeptide(L)'
;MDWDQTAEVEQQADPPEDTLSRPPKELKKLAREGCWAASRTLRAAAYQRLCQRVACRLVTPDALVYGDVATRLFGKHGASSHPLPDFLGGCSLPTYCLNPHGVAALKKILICIGNLFPDITYSPALPSLVALLLHYSEDEAQCFENISRLIASNAPHTSYIDQSFLAHQASCMTFGDLANKHCPAAHKLIASTSENVFEVYSEWLSWLFRDLPFSYAIRVFDVFLLEGQKVLYRIALALLKQYRLSVSSAQQEGSDTKAELQAFVQNIAQHVTVDKLLERAFGIRLFSRKEIWLLQMANRKALMERGITMVQGR
;
A
#
# COMPACT_ATOMS: atom_id res chain seq x y z
N MET A 1 -3.25 -2.31 20.05
CA MET A 1 -4.09 -2.82 18.95
C MET A 1 -5.34 -3.45 19.55
N ASP A 2 -6.45 -3.41 18.84
CA ASP A 2 -7.71 -4.05 19.19
C ASP A 2 -7.90 -5.30 18.31
N TRP A 3 -7.20 -6.37 18.68
CA TRP A 3 -7.12 -7.60 17.88
C TRP A 3 -8.40 -8.44 17.93
N ASP A 4 -9.31 -8.14 18.85
CA ASP A 4 -10.61 -8.83 18.96
C ASP A 4 -11.48 -8.61 17.70
N GLN A 5 -11.09 -7.66 16.86
CA GLN A 5 -11.70 -7.38 15.56
C GLN A 5 -11.19 -8.29 14.42
N THR A 6 -10.17 -9.15 14.65
CA THR A 6 -9.61 -10.03 13.60
C THR A 6 -9.91 -11.50 13.87
N ALA A 7 -10.30 -12.23 12.81
CA ALA A 7 -10.51 -13.69 12.85
C ALA A 7 -9.19 -14.48 12.66
N GLU A 8 -8.04 -13.93 13.05
CA GLU A 8 -6.75 -14.60 12.88
C GLU A 8 -6.56 -15.68 13.95
N VAL A 9 -6.44 -16.95 13.51
CA VAL A 9 -6.10 -18.07 14.40
C VAL A 9 -4.58 -18.07 14.60
N GLU A 10 -4.13 -17.60 15.75
CA GLU A 10 -2.71 -17.56 16.09
C GLU A 10 -2.20 -18.96 16.42
N GLN A 11 -1.23 -19.45 15.64
CA GLN A 11 -0.48 -20.66 16.00
C GLN A 11 0.75 -20.22 16.79
N GLN A 12 0.85 -20.68 18.05
CA GLN A 12 1.96 -20.39 18.98
C GLN A 12 3.32 -20.99 18.58
N ALA A 13 3.44 -21.61 17.40
CA ALA A 13 4.70 -22.16 16.96
C ALA A 13 5.61 -21.04 16.47
N ASP A 14 6.67 -20.76 17.22
CA ASP A 14 7.76 -19.93 16.71
C ASP A 14 8.31 -20.58 15.44
N PRO A 15 8.37 -19.86 14.32
CA PRO A 15 9.00 -20.36 13.12
C PRO A 15 10.48 -20.63 13.41
N PRO A 16 11.11 -21.59 12.74
CA PRO A 16 12.53 -21.84 12.93
C PRO A 16 13.32 -20.55 12.65
N GLU A 17 14.24 -20.19 13.58
CA GLU A 17 15.06 -18.96 13.58
C GLU A 17 15.72 -18.68 12.21
N ASP A 18 15.95 -19.72 11.41
CA ASP A 18 16.56 -19.66 10.08
C ASP A 18 15.60 -19.25 8.94
N THR A 19 14.33 -18.95 9.21
CA THR A 19 13.37 -18.63 8.13
C THR A 19 13.67 -17.26 7.48
N LEU A 20 14.11 -16.29 8.27
CA LEU A 20 14.34 -14.90 7.83
C LEU A 20 15.79 -14.63 7.38
N SER A 21 16.70 -15.60 7.55
CA SER A 21 18.06 -15.57 7.01
C SER A 21 18.09 -15.87 5.51
N ARG A 22 17.07 -16.58 4.99
CA ARG A 22 16.99 -17.14 3.64
C ARG A 22 17.24 -16.13 2.50
N PRO A 23 17.66 -16.63 1.32
CA PRO A 23 17.83 -15.80 0.13
C PRO A 23 16.55 -15.07 -0.29
N PRO A 24 16.63 -13.91 -0.96
CA PRO A 24 15.46 -13.11 -1.34
C PRO A 24 14.42 -13.86 -2.19
N LYS A 25 14.83 -14.83 -3.01
CA LYS A 25 13.90 -15.64 -3.83
C LYS A 25 13.02 -16.54 -2.97
N GLU A 26 13.58 -17.14 -1.92
CA GLU A 26 12.86 -18.02 -1.01
C GLU A 26 11.94 -17.21 -0.10
N LEU A 27 12.40 -16.07 0.41
CA LEU A 27 11.55 -15.16 1.19
C LEU A 27 10.31 -14.72 0.41
N LYS A 28 10.46 -14.43 -0.90
CA LYS A 28 9.31 -14.14 -1.78
C LYS A 28 8.35 -15.32 -1.86
N LYS A 29 8.86 -16.53 -2.00
CA LYS A 29 8.02 -17.73 -2.04
C LYS A 29 7.22 -17.87 -0.72
N LEU A 30 7.89 -17.78 0.42
CA LEU A 30 7.26 -17.88 1.74
C LEU A 30 6.20 -16.81 1.99
N ALA A 31 6.47 -15.56 1.60
CA ALA A 31 5.51 -14.45 1.74
C ALA A 31 4.23 -14.71 0.92
N ARG A 32 4.40 -15.20 -0.31
CA ARG A 32 3.30 -15.54 -1.22
C ARG A 32 2.47 -16.71 -0.71
N GLU A 33 3.11 -17.70 -0.10
CA GLU A 33 2.47 -18.87 0.51
C GLU A 33 1.84 -18.59 1.88
N GLY A 34 2.05 -17.40 2.45
CA GLY A 34 1.40 -17.00 3.70
C GLY A 34 2.06 -17.50 4.95
N CYS A 35 3.37 -17.79 4.88
CA CYS A 35 4.15 -18.23 6.02
C CYS A 35 4.03 -17.31 7.24
N TRP A 36 3.92 -15.99 7.06
CA TRP A 36 3.80 -15.03 8.16
C TRP A 36 2.38 -14.90 8.71
N ALA A 37 1.37 -15.45 8.04
CA ALA A 37 -0.02 -15.34 8.46
C ALA A 37 -0.37 -16.17 9.70
N ALA A 38 0.43 -17.19 10.00
CA ALA A 38 0.20 -18.06 11.13
C ALA A 38 0.65 -17.46 12.48
N SER A 39 1.52 -16.45 12.47
CA SER A 39 2.17 -15.93 13.68
C SER A 39 2.44 -14.43 13.59
N ARG A 40 1.91 -13.68 14.57
CA ARG A 40 2.12 -12.24 14.69
C ARG A 40 3.58 -11.90 15.01
N THR A 41 4.22 -12.69 15.86
CA THR A 41 5.64 -12.54 16.21
C THR A 41 6.53 -12.76 14.99
N LEU A 42 6.24 -13.79 14.19
CA LEU A 42 6.94 -14.03 12.92
C LEU A 42 6.78 -12.86 11.97
N ARG A 43 5.56 -12.34 11.80
CA ARG A 43 5.30 -11.21 10.90
C ARG A 43 6.03 -9.96 11.36
N ALA A 44 6.02 -9.64 12.65
CA ALA A 44 6.79 -8.53 13.21
C ALA A 44 8.30 -8.66 12.95
N ALA A 45 8.87 -9.83 13.24
CA ALA A 45 10.28 -10.11 12.96
C ALA A 45 10.60 -10.02 11.45
N ALA A 46 9.70 -10.52 10.60
CA ALA A 46 9.83 -10.45 9.15
C ALA A 46 9.83 -8.99 8.68
N TYR A 47 8.89 -8.16 9.14
CA TYR A 47 8.77 -6.77 8.70
C TYR A 47 10.02 -5.98 9.07
N GLN A 48 10.48 -6.10 10.31
CA GLN A 48 11.72 -5.47 10.76
C GLN A 48 12.90 -5.88 9.87
N ARG A 49 13.08 -7.20 9.67
CA ARG A 49 14.20 -7.72 8.88
C ARG A 49 14.15 -7.29 7.42
N LEU A 50 12.95 -7.25 6.82
CA LEU A 50 12.76 -6.89 5.43
C LEU A 50 13.01 -5.39 5.20
N CYS A 51 12.46 -4.53 6.07
CA CYS A 51 12.71 -3.09 6.03
C CYS A 51 14.21 -2.78 6.20
N GLN A 52 14.90 -3.44 7.14
CA GLN A 52 16.35 -3.31 7.31
C GLN A 52 17.16 -3.70 6.06
N ARG A 53 16.67 -4.62 5.22
CA ARG A 53 17.32 -5.03 3.97
C ARG A 53 17.07 -4.08 2.79
N VAL A 54 16.18 -3.09 2.93
CA VAL A 54 15.91 -2.12 1.86
C VAL A 54 17.16 -1.27 1.64
N ALA A 55 17.59 -1.17 0.38
CA ALA A 55 18.66 -0.27 -0.01
C ALA A 55 18.14 1.18 0.02
N CYS A 56 18.77 2.02 0.83
CA CYS A 56 18.36 3.40 1.06
C CYS A 56 19.53 4.37 0.78
N ARG A 57 19.21 5.66 0.68
CA ARG A 57 20.23 6.72 0.69
C ARG A 57 21.02 6.74 2.02
N LEU A 58 22.28 7.19 1.97
CA LEU A 58 23.23 7.14 3.09
C LEU A 58 22.71 7.76 4.39
N VAL A 59 21.94 8.84 4.31
CA VAL A 59 21.37 9.55 5.45
C VAL A 59 19.86 9.34 5.45
N THR A 60 19.42 8.24 6.06
CA THR A 60 18.00 7.93 6.25
C THR A 60 17.68 8.05 7.74
N PRO A 61 16.69 8.88 8.14
CA PRO A 61 16.25 8.99 9.53
C PRO A 61 15.92 7.62 10.16
N ASP A 62 16.38 7.40 11.38
CA ASP A 62 16.21 6.17 12.14
C ASP A 62 15.36 6.37 13.40
N ALA A 63 15.30 5.35 14.26
CA ALA A 63 14.56 5.37 15.52
C ALA A 63 15.06 6.45 16.50
N LEU A 64 16.35 6.77 16.52
CA LEU A 64 16.91 7.81 17.38
C LEU A 64 16.47 9.18 16.91
N VAL A 65 16.55 9.43 15.60
CA VAL A 65 16.05 10.67 14.98
C VAL A 65 14.55 10.87 15.25
N TYR A 66 13.76 9.79 15.25
CA TYR A 66 12.36 9.87 15.66
C TYR A 66 12.20 10.39 17.08
N GLY A 67 12.94 9.83 18.04
CA GLY A 67 12.89 10.24 19.45
C GLY A 67 13.17 11.72 19.63
N ASP A 68 14.22 12.23 18.98
CA ASP A 68 14.61 13.64 19.03
C ASP A 68 13.52 14.56 18.45
N VAL A 69 13.00 14.22 17.27
CA VAL A 69 11.99 15.03 16.59
C VAL A 69 10.65 14.97 17.31
N ALA A 70 10.22 13.79 17.77
CA ALA A 70 8.98 13.63 18.52
C ALA A 70 9.03 14.41 19.84
N THR A 71 10.17 14.38 20.55
CA THR A 71 10.37 15.16 21.77
C THR A 71 10.27 16.66 21.50
N ARG A 72 10.93 17.13 20.43
CA ARG A 72 10.90 18.54 20.02
C ARG A 72 9.51 19.02 19.60
N LEU A 73 8.76 18.19 18.86
CA LEU A 73 7.45 18.58 18.33
C LEU A 73 6.33 18.47 19.36
N PHE A 74 6.28 17.38 20.12
CA PHE A 74 5.12 17.08 20.95
C PHE A 74 5.33 17.39 22.43
N GLY A 75 6.58 17.35 22.92
CA GLY A 75 6.93 17.66 24.31
C GLY A 75 5.89 17.20 25.33
N LYS A 76 5.37 18.15 26.14
CA LYS A 76 4.27 17.92 27.09
C LYS A 76 2.87 18.10 26.49
N HIS A 77 2.76 18.69 25.31
CA HIS A 77 1.48 19.12 24.72
C HIS A 77 0.82 18.06 23.83
N GLY A 78 1.52 16.97 23.53
CA GLY A 78 1.01 15.85 22.73
C GLY A 78 0.76 16.23 21.27
N ALA A 79 0.20 15.30 20.48
CA ALA A 79 0.01 15.48 19.04
C ALA A 79 -1.42 15.88 18.64
N SER A 80 -2.34 16.04 19.59
CA SER A 80 -3.76 16.30 19.31
C SER A 80 -3.96 17.65 18.59
N SER A 81 -3.24 18.69 19.01
CA SER A 81 -3.28 20.05 18.47
C SER A 81 -2.60 20.22 17.10
N HIS A 82 -1.75 19.28 16.69
CA HIS A 82 -1.04 19.39 15.42
C HIS A 82 -1.97 19.01 14.25
N PRO A 83 -1.99 19.78 13.15
CA PRO A 83 -2.70 19.39 11.95
C PRO A 83 -2.03 18.16 11.31
N LEU A 84 -2.80 17.43 10.52
CA LEU A 84 -2.24 16.39 9.66
C LEU A 84 -1.45 17.03 8.51
N PRO A 85 -0.36 16.40 8.04
CA PRO A 85 0.41 16.92 6.91
C PRO A 85 -0.41 17.04 5.62
N ASP A 86 -0.18 18.10 4.84
CA ASP A 86 -0.92 18.36 3.60
C ASP A 86 -0.68 17.30 2.52
N PHE A 87 0.50 16.65 2.51
CA PHE A 87 0.82 15.60 1.54
C PHE A 87 -0.11 14.38 1.65
N LEU A 88 -0.93 14.27 2.71
CA LEU A 88 -1.93 13.21 2.84
C LEU A 88 -3.14 13.38 1.90
N GLY A 89 -3.28 14.55 1.27
CA GLY A 89 -4.33 14.80 0.28
C GLY A 89 -5.75 14.69 0.84
N GLY A 90 -5.94 15.05 2.12
CA GLY A 90 -7.24 15.00 2.80
C GLY A 90 -7.74 13.60 3.16
N CYS A 91 -6.91 12.56 3.01
CA CYS A 91 -7.30 11.19 3.39
C CYS A 91 -7.52 11.07 4.90
N SER A 92 -8.57 10.34 5.29
CA SER A 92 -8.74 9.93 6.68
C SER A 92 -7.65 8.95 7.12
N LEU A 93 -7.31 8.98 8.40
CA LEU A 93 -6.37 8.02 8.96
C LEU A 93 -7.01 6.62 9.01
N PRO A 94 -6.41 5.61 8.38
CA PRO A 94 -6.94 4.26 8.45
C PRO A 94 -6.74 3.71 9.87
N THR A 95 -7.82 3.25 10.47
CA THR A 95 -7.77 2.65 11.81
C THR A 95 -7.37 1.18 11.74
N TYR A 96 -7.89 0.42 10.78
CA TYR A 96 -7.81 -1.05 10.82
C TYR A 96 -8.14 -1.56 12.24
N CYS A 97 -7.19 -2.21 12.91
CA CYS A 97 -7.28 -2.71 14.27
C CYS A 97 -6.44 -1.86 15.25
N LEU A 98 -6.10 -0.62 14.91
CA LEU A 98 -5.45 0.32 15.83
C LEU A 98 -6.46 0.76 16.89
N ASN A 99 -6.06 0.67 18.16
CA ASN A 99 -6.79 1.30 19.26
C ASN A 99 -6.50 2.82 19.28
N PRO A 100 -7.17 3.62 20.14
CA PRO A 100 -6.97 5.08 20.16
C PRO A 100 -5.49 5.51 20.36
N HIS A 101 -4.70 4.75 21.12
CA HIS A 101 -3.27 4.99 21.28
C HIS A 101 -2.51 4.75 19.97
N GLY A 102 -2.83 3.67 19.25
CA GLY A 102 -2.27 3.38 17.92
C GLY A 102 -2.62 4.44 16.87
N VAL A 103 -3.84 4.98 16.89
CA VAL A 103 -4.24 6.09 16.00
C VAL A 103 -3.46 7.37 16.34
N ALA A 104 -3.23 7.66 17.62
CA ALA A 104 -2.39 8.79 18.04
C ALA A 104 -0.92 8.61 17.62
N ALA A 105 -0.38 7.40 17.76
CA ALA A 105 0.96 7.03 17.29
C ALA A 105 1.10 7.20 15.76
N LEU A 106 0.13 6.71 14.98
CA LEU A 106 0.07 6.90 13.53
C LEU A 106 0.13 8.39 13.17
N LYS A 107 -0.67 9.24 13.83
CA LYS A 107 -0.65 10.68 13.63
C LYS A 107 0.72 11.29 13.93
N LYS A 108 1.36 10.93 15.04
CA LYS A 108 2.71 11.39 15.42
C LYS A 108 3.75 11.03 14.37
N ILE A 109 3.77 9.78 13.93
CA ILE A 109 4.71 9.28 12.92
C ILE A 109 4.56 10.05 11.61
N LEU A 110 3.33 10.27 11.13
CA LEU A 110 3.08 11.04 9.90
C LEU A 110 3.54 12.49 10.01
N ILE A 111 3.34 13.14 11.16
CA ILE A 111 3.82 14.50 11.42
C ILE A 111 5.36 14.54 11.42
N CYS A 112 6.03 13.58 12.06
CA CYS A 112 7.48 13.46 12.03
C CYS A 112 8.01 13.23 10.61
N ILE A 113 7.33 12.41 9.80
CA ILE A 113 7.67 12.22 8.38
C ILE A 113 7.60 13.54 7.63
N GLY A 114 6.54 14.34 7.81
CA GLY A 114 6.43 15.65 7.16
C GLY A 114 7.54 16.64 7.53
N ASN A 115 8.12 16.50 8.71
CA ASN A 115 9.25 17.33 9.14
C ASN A 115 10.60 16.85 8.59
N LEU A 116 10.75 15.54 8.39
CA LEU A 116 12.03 14.90 8.04
C LEU A 116 12.16 14.58 6.54
N PHE A 117 11.05 14.58 5.81
CA PHE A 117 11.00 14.28 4.37
C PHE A 117 10.28 15.41 3.61
N PRO A 118 10.89 16.62 3.52
CA PRO A 118 10.25 17.78 2.88
C PRO A 118 9.97 17.59 1.38
N ASP A 119 10.62 16.63 0.73
CA ASP A 119 10.38 16.31 -0.69
C ASP A 119 9.04 15.58 -0.93
N ILE A 120 8.39 15.06 0.13
CA ILE A 120 7.08 14.43 0.01
C ILE A 120 6.02 15.53 -0.10
N THR A 121 5.49 15.68 -1.30
CA THR A 121 4.47 16.68 -1.61
C THR A 121 3.07 16.08 -1.75
N TYR A 122 2.96 14.77 -2.02
CA TYR A 122 1.68 14.07 -2.10
C TYR A 122 1.90 12.55 -1.98
N SER A 123 1.26 11.91 -1.00
CA SER A 123 1.36 10.47 -0.75
C SER A 123 0.12 9.93 -0.01
N PRO A 124 -1.01 9.75 -0.71
CA PRO A 124 -2.29 9.36 -0.08
C PRO A 124 -2.29 7.93 0.47
N ALA A 125 -1.38 7.06 0.00
CA ALA A 125 -1.25 5.70 0.50
C ALA A 125 -0.39 5.60 1.77
N LEU A 126 0.43 6.62 2.08
CA LEU A 126 1.39 6.58 3.18
C LEU A 126 0.73 6.32 4.55
N PRO A 127 -0.43 6.91 4.91
CA PRO A 127 -1.12 6.59 6.16
C PRO A 127 -1.41 5.10 6.34
N SER A 128 -1.85 4.42 5.28
CA SER A 128 -2.12 2.99 5.33
C SER A 128 -0.86 2.17 5.55
N LEU A 129 0.23 2.51 4.87
CA LEU A 129 1.50 1.80 5.02
C LEU A 129 2.08 1.97 6.43
N VAL A 130 2.01 3.18 6.99
CA VAL A 130 2.43 3.42 8.38
C VAL A 130 1.55 2.65 9.36
N ALA A 131 0.23 2.70 9.18
CA ALA A 131 -0.70 1.99 10.04
C ALA A 131 -0.44 0.47 10.01
N LEU A 132 -0.26 -0.14 8.83
CA LEU A 132 0.04 -1.56 8.69
C LEU A 132 1.40 -1.95 9.31
N LEU A 133 2.44 -1.13 9.17
CA LEU A 133 3.71 -1.35 9.89
C LEU A 133 3.53 -1.26 11.41
N LEU A 134 2.77 -0.28 11.88
CA LEU A 134 2.57 -0.02 13.29
C LEU A 134 1.91 -1.21 14.01
N HIS A 135 1.05 -1.98 13.33
CA HIS A 135 0.47 -3.22 13.88
C HIS A 135 1.52 -4.25 14.30
N TYR A 136 2.69 -4.23 13.67
CA TYR A 136 3.75 -5.22 13.80
C TYR A 136 5.10 -4.59 14.16
N SER A 137 5.07 -3.36 14.69
CA SER A 137 6.25 -2.70 15.26
C SER A 137 6.19 -2.77 16.77
N GLU A 138 7.35 -2.89 17.41
CA GLU A 138 7.48 -2.87 18.86
C GLU A 138 7.03 -1.53 19.47
N ASP A 139 7.42 -0.43 18.81
CA ASP A 139 7.07 0.93 19.22
C ASP A 139 6.97 1.90 18.02
N GLU A 140 6.68 3.17 18.32
CA GLU A 140 6.59 4.24 17.32
C GLU A 140 7.91 4.46 16.56
N ALA A 141 9.05 4.32 17.24
CA ALA A 141 10.37 4.62 16.72
C ALA A 141 10.81 3.57 15.69
N GLN A 142 10.58 2.29 15.99
CA GLN A 142 10.78 1.18 15.06
C GLN A 142 9.87 1.31 13.83
N CYS A 143 8.59 1.65 14.04
CA CYS A 143 7.67 1.90 12.93
C CYS A 143 8.16 3.05 12.04
N PHE A 144 8.61 4.16 12.65
CA PHE A 144 9.15 5.32 11.95
C PHE A 144 10.41 4.97 11.14
N GLU A 145 11.35 4.22 11.73
CA GLU A 145 12.55 3.77 11.02
C GLU A 145 12.16 2.92 9.80
N ASN A 146 11.28 1.93 9.99
CA ASN A 146 10.85 1.04 8.91
C ASN A 146 10.21 1.78 7.75
N ILE A 147 9.29 2.71 8.00
CA ILE A 147 8.68 3.50 6.93
C ILE A 147 9.68 4.48 6.30
N SER A 148 10.58 5.07 7.09
CA SER A 148 11.65 5.95 6.58
C SER A 148 12.54 5.24 5.57
N ARG A 149 12.86 3.96 5.79
CA ARG A 149 13.60 3.13 4.84
C ARG A 149 12.84 2.88 3.55
N LEU A 150 11.52 2.63 3.61
CA LEU A 150 10.69 2.46 2.41
C LEU A 150 10.59 3.76 1.60
N ILE A 151 10.46 4.91 2.26
CA ILE A 151 10.47 6.24 1.64
C ILE A 151 11.83 6.52 0.99
N ALA A 152 12.92 6.25 1.70
CA ALA A 152 14.29 6.54 1.28
C ALA A 152 14.90 5.50 0.33
N SER A 153 14.11 4.50 -0.10
CA SER A 153 14.56 3.43 -0.97
C SER A 153 15.12 3.98 -2.29
N ASN A 154 16.33 3.55 -2.64
CA ASN A 154 17.01 3.91 -3.91
C ASN A 154 17.29 2.68 -4.79
N ALA A 155 16.67 1.53 -4.47
CA ALA A 155 16.82 0.32 -5.24
C ALA A 155 16.42 0.54 -6.72
N PRO A 156 17.26 0.16 -7.71
CA PRO A 156 16.97 0.38 -9.12
C PRO A 156 15.60 -0.15 -9.55
N HIS A 157 14.83 0.71 -10.21
CA HIS A 157 13.50 0.39 -10.76
C HIS A 157 12.51 -0.18 -9.74
N THR A 158 12.73 0.11 -8.45
CA THR A 158 11.88 -0.35 -7.35
C THR A 158 11.44 0.85 -6.53
N SER A 159 10.17 1.21 -6.66
CA SER A 159 9.52 2.16 -5.76
C SER A 159 8.64 1.40 -4.77
N TYR A 160 8.53 1.92 -3.55
CA TYR A 160 7.53 1.48 -2.58
C TYR A 160 6.38 2.49 -2.47
N ILE A 161 6.69 3.78 -2.50
CA ILE A 161 5.78 4.85 -2.12
C ILE A 161 5.91 5.99 -3.14
N ASP A 162 4.79 6.40 -3.72
CA ASP A 162 4.72 7.61 -4.53
C ASP A 162 4.79 8.84 -3.60
N GLN A 163 5.71 9.78 -3.88
CA GLN A 163 6.03 10.91 -2.99
C GLN A 163 5.64 12.28 -3.57
N SER A 164 5.08 12.32 -4.77
CA SER A 164 4.59 13.56 -5.40
C SER A 164 3.30 13.32 -6.17
N PHE A 165 2.55 14.39 -6.42
CA PHE A 165 1.27 14.30 -7.12
C PHE A 165 1.45 13.69 -8.50
N LEU A 166 2.49 14.14 -9.20
CA LEU A 166 2.84 13.65 -10.51
C LEU A 166 3.24 12.16 -10.51
N ALA A 167 3.96 11.70 -9.47
CA ALA A 167 4.30 10.28 -9.33
C ALA A 167 3.05 9.42 -9.11
N HIS A 168 2.14 9.89 -8.25
CA HIS A 168 0.87 9.22 -7.99
C HIS A 168 -0.02 9.19 -9.25
N GLN A 169 -0.19 10.31 -9.95
CA GLN A 169 -0.96 10.36 -11.20
C GLN A 169 -0.38 9.43 -12.27
N ALA A 170 0.95 9.38 -12.40
CA ALA A 170 1.62 8.47 -13.32
C ALA A 170 1.41 6.99 -12.92
N SER A 171 1.35 6.67 -11.63
CA SER A 171 1.05 5.31 -11.16
C SER A 171 -0.41 4.92 -11.45
N CYS A 172 -1.36 5.85 -11.29
CA CYS A 172 -2.76 5.66 -11.67
C CYS A 172 -2.94 5.42 -13.18
N MET A 173 -2.28 6.22 -14.04
CA MET A 173 -2.29 6.00 -15.49
C MET A 173 -1.67 4.65 -15.86
N THR A 174 -0.54 4.30 -15.23
CA THR A 174 0.14 3.02 -15.42
C THR A 174 -0.78 1.85 -15.07
N PHE A 175 -1.54 1.95 -13.99
CA PHE A 175 -2.52 0.93 -13.65
C PHE A 175 -3.60 0.79 -14.74
N GLY A 176 -4.12 1.91 -15.27
CA GLY A 176 -5.07 1.91 -16.37
C GLY A 176 -4.55 1.22 -17.64
N ASP A 177 -3.29 1.50 -18.02
CA ASP A 177 -2.62 0.85 -19.16
C ASP A 177 -2.50 -0.67 -18.96
N LEU A 178 -2.10 -1.06 -17.75
CA LEU A 178 -1.99 -2.47 -17.37
C LEU A 178 -3.36 -3.16 -17.33
N ALA A 179 -4.40 -2.48 -16.86
CA ALA A 179 -5.77 -2.99 -16.83
C ALA A 179 -6.30 -3.24 -18.25
N ASN A 180 -6.12 -2.28 -19.16
CA ASN A 180 -6.48 -2.44 -20.56
C ASN A 180 -5.76 -3.64 -21.20
N LYS A 181 -4.46 -3.81 -20.93
CA LYS A 181 -3.65 -4.90 -21.48
C LYS A 181 -3.98 -6.28 -20.89
N HIS A 182 -4.09 -6.38 -19.57
CA HIS A 182 -4.14 -7.65 -18.87
C HIS A 182 -5.55 -8.09 -18.45
N CYS A 183 -6.51 -7.16 -18.46
CA CYS A 183 -7.91 -7.38 -18.08
C CYS A 183 -8.89 -6.70 -19.06
N PRO A 184 -8.77 -6.89 -20.40
CA PRO A 184 -9.53 -6.11 -21.39
C PRO A 184 -11.05 -6.23 -21.21
N ALA A 185 -11.57 -7.37 -20.75
CA ALA A 185 -12.99 -7.56 -20.47
C ALA A 185 -13.48 -6.71 -19.27
N ALA A 186 -12.66 -6.56 -18.23
CA ALA A 186 -12.96 -5.69 -17.09
C ALA A 186 -12.82 -4.22 -17.49
N HIS A 187 -11.79 -3.90 -18.27
CA HIS A 187 -11.58 -2.55 -18.78
C HIS A 187 -12.74 -2.09 -19.67
N LYS A 188 -13.22 -2.94 -20.58
CA LYS A 188 -14.37 -2.64 -21.44
C LYS A 188 -15.64 -2.40 -20.63
N LEU A 189 -15.88 -3.19 -19.58
CA LEU A 189 -17.01 -3.00 -18.68
C LEU A 189 -16.96 -1.60 -18.04
N ILE A 190 -15.84 -1.26 -17.39
CA ILE A 190 -15.65 0.04 -16.74
C ILE A 190 -15.76 1.20 -17.75
N ALA A 191 -15.20 1.04 -18.94
CA ALA A 191 -15.29 2.05 -20.00
C ALA A 191 -16.69 2.23 -20.58
N SER A 192 -17.57 1.23 -20.45
CA SER A 192 -18.98 1.36 -20.85
C SER A 192 -19.87 1.96 -19.76
N THR A 193 -19.44 1.93 -18.49
CA THR A 193 -20.27 2.34 -17.34
C THR A 193 -19.78 3.60 -16.64
N SER A 194 -18.57 4.09 -16.97
CA SER A 194 -17.99 5.32 -16.41
C SER A 194 -17.66 6.32 -17.51
N GLU A 195 -18.06 7.58 -17.32
CA GLU A 195 -17.68 8.69 -18.20
C GLU A 195 -16.16 8.94 -18.18
N ASN A 196 -15.53 8.75 -17.02
CA ASN A 196 -14.11 8.94 -16.83
C ASN A 196 -13.47 7.70 -16.20
N VAL A 197 -12.88 6.84 -17.04
CA VAL A 197 -12.18 5.63 -16.62
C VAL A 197 -11.03 5.92 -15.65
N PHE A 198 -10.38 7.09 -15.79
CA PHE A 198 -9.29 7.48 -14.91
C PHE A 198 -9.74 7.68 -13.46
N GLU A 199 -10.95 8.18 -13.22
CA GLU A 199 -11.50 8.38 -11.87
C GLU A 199 -11.77 7.07 -11.13
N VAL A 200 -11.98 5.98 -11.88
CA VAL A 200 -12.06 4.63 -11.30
C VAL A 200 -10.65 4.13 -11.00
N TYR A 201 -9.74 4.19 -11.97
CA TYR A 201 -8.38 3.66 -11.81
C TYR A 201 -7.47 4.45 -10.88
N SER A 202 -7.79 5.71 -10.58
CA SER A 202 -7.06 6.49 -9.58
C SER A 202 -7.23 5.95 -8.15
N GLU A 203 -8.26 5.13 -7.90
CA GLU A 203 -8.52 4.50 -6.60
C GLU A 203 -7.78 3.16 -6.41
N TRP A 204 -6.92 2.75 -7.34
CA TRP A 204 -6.31 1.41 -7.31
C TRP A 204 -5.52 1.09 -6.02
N LEU A 205 -4.93 2.10 -5.37
CA LEU A 205 -4.28 1.96 -4.06
C LEU A 205 -5.30 1.91 -2.91
N SER A 206 -6.41 2.67 -3.01
CA SER A 206 -7.53 2.60 -2.06
C SER A 206 -8.09 1.19 -2.01
N TRP A 207 -8.24 0.52 -3.15
CA TRP A 207 -8.73 -0.86 -3.18
C TRP A 207 -7.85 -1.79 -2.34
N LEU A 208 -6.53 -1.65 -2.43
CA LEU A 208 -5.59 -2.55 -1.77
C LEU A 208 -5.42 -2.28 -0.27
N PHE A 209 -5.48 -1.02 0.12
CA PHE A 209 -5.11 -0.62 1.47
C PHE A 209 -6.26 -0.06 2.28
N ARG A 210 -7.26 0.57 1.67
CA ARG A 210 -8.42 1.12 2.39
C ARG A 210 -9.61 0.17 2.37
N ASP A 211 -9.92 -0.39 1.22
CA ASP A 211 -11.18 -1.08 0.99
C ASP A 211 -11.08 -2.59 1.28
N LEU A 212 -9.91 -3.21 1.06
CA LEU A 212 -9.72 -4.63 1.41
C LEU A 212 -9.89 -4.84 2.93
N PRO A 213 -10.55 -5.94 3.36
CA PRO A 213 -10.55 -6.35 4.76
C PRO A 213 -9.12 -6.50 5.29
N PHE A 214 -8.90 -6.25 6.59
CA PHE A 214 -7.56 -6.26 7.18
C PHE A 214 -6.78 -7.57 6.90
N SER A 215 -7.44 -8.73 7.01
CA SER A 215 -6.85 -10.04 6.73
C SER A 215 -6.37 -10.19 5.28
N TYR A 216 -6.92 -9.43 4.34
CA TYR A 216 -6.45 -9.36 2.95
C TYR A 216 -5.35 -8.31 2.81
N ALA A 217 -5.57 -7.10 3.33
CA ALA A 217 -4.62 -6.00 3.25
C ALA A 217 -3.25 -6.39 3.84
N ILE A 218 -3.22 -7.11 4.97
CA ILE A 218 -1.95 -7.54 5.58
C ILE A 218 -1.22 -8.60 4.74
N ARG A 219 -1.94 -9.48 4.04
CA ARG A 219 -1.35 -10.46 3.11
C ARG A 219 -0.82 -9.81 1.84
N VAL A 220 -1.46 -8.72 1.39
CA VAL A 220 -0.92 -7.85 0.33
C VAL A 220 0.36 -7.16 0.82
N PHE A 221 0.35 -6.68 2.06
CA PHE A 221 1.48 -5.99 2.67
C PHE A 221 2.69 -6.91 2.87
N ASP A 222 2.44 -8.18 3.22
CA ASP A 222 3.46 -9.22 3.32
C ASP A 222 4.32 -9.31 2.03
N VAL A 223 3.66 -9.44 0.88
CA VAL A 223 4.39 -9.53 -0.40
C VAL A 223 4.93 -8.19 -0.88
N PHE A 224 4.28 -7.08 -0.51
CA PHE A 224 4.72 -5.72 -0.85
C PHE A 224 6.09 -5.38 -0.29
N LEU A 225 6.39 -5.71 0.97
CA LEU A 225 7.69 -5.41 1.59
C LEU A 225 8.88 -6.07 0.88
N LEU A 226 8.65 -7.17 0.15
CA LEU A 226 9.68 -7.87 -0.63
C LEU A 226 9.73 -7.45 -2.09
N GLU A 227 8.59 -7.08 -2.66
CA GLU A 227 8.44 -6.91 -4.11
C GLU A 227 8.26 -5.46 -4.56
N GLY A 228 7.95 -4.55 -3.64
CA GLY A 228 7.65 -3.14 -3.92
C GLY A 228 6.35 -2.96 -4.70
N GLN A 229 6.13 -1.75 -5.21
CA GLN A 229 4.88 -1.32 -5.85
C GLN A 229 4.44 -2.22 -7.02
N LYS A 230 5.37 -2.89 -7.71
CA LYS A 230 5.05 -3.84 -8.80
C LYS A 230 4.04 -4.90 -8.40
N VAL A 231 4.12 -5.43 -7.17
CA VAL A 231 3.18 -6.48 -6.73
C VAL A 231 1.78 -5.94 -6.49
N LEU A 232 1.66 -4.65 -6.14
CA LEU A 232 0.38 -4.00 -5.94
C LEU A 232 -0.41 -3.94 -7.24
N TYR A 233 0.22 -3.55 -8.36
CA TYR A 233 -0.43 -3.60 -9.68
C TYR A 233 -0.95 -4.99 -10.01
N ARG A 234 -0.14 -6.02 -9.73
CA ARG A 234 -0.50 -7.40 -9.99
C ARG A 234 -1.75 -7.83 -9.21
N ILE A 235 -1.83 -7.45 -7.94
CA ILE A 235 -2.97 -7.78 -7.07
C ILE A 235 -4.21 -6.97 -7.46
N ALA A 236 -4.06 -5.67 -7.76
CA ALA A 236 -5.15 -4.84 -8.26
C ALA A 236 -5.74 -5.37 -9.59
N LEU A 237 -4.91 -5.88 -10.50
CA LEU A 237 -5.38 -6.56 -11.72
C LEU A 237 -6.15 -7.85 -11.39
N ALA A 238 -5.74 -8.61 -10.37
CA ALA A 238 -6.46 -9.80 -9.93
C ALA A 238 -7.82 -9.44 -9.32
N LEU A 239 -7.91 -8.34 -8.57
CA LEU A 239 -9.17 -7.79 -8.08
C LEU A 239 -10.10 -7.39 -9.24
N LEU A 240 -9.60 -6.68 -10.26
CA LEU A 240 -10.41 -6.33 -11.43
C LEU A 240 -10.92 -7.57 -12.19
N LYS A 241 -10.09 -8.62 -12.31
CA LYS A 241 -10.54 -9.89 -12.90
C LYS A 241 -11.64 -10.54 -12.07
N GLN A 242 -11.50 -10.53 -10.74
CA GLN A 242 -12.53 -11.09 -9.86
C GLN A 242 -13.83 -10.26 -9.91
N TYR A 243 -13.73 -8.93 -9.92
CA TYR A 243 -14.87 -8.04 -10.07
C TYR A 243 -15.63 -8.31 -11.36
N ARG A 244 -14.90 -8.47 -12.49
CA ARG A 244 -15.55 -8.79 -13.76
C ARG A 244 -16.32 -10.11 -13.72
N LEU A 245 -15.88 -11.08 -12.92
CA LEU A 245 -16.58 -12.37 -12.73
C LEU A 245 -17.79 -12.27 -11.81
N SER A 246 -17.81 -11.35 -10.85
CA SER A 246 -18.98 -11.15 -9.97
C SER A 246 -20.09 -10.34 -10.66
N VAL A 247 -19.72 -9.49 -11.62
CA VAL A 247 -20.67 -8.66 -12.36
C VAL A 247 -21.37 -9.44 -13.49
N SER A 248 -22.70 -9.43 -13.45
CA SER A 248 -23.56 -9.95 -14.52
C SER A 248 -23.53 -9.05 -15.76
N SER A 249 -23.71 -9.62 -16.94
CA SER A 249 -23.70 -8.89 -18.23
C SER A 249 -24.86 -7.89 -18.42
N ALA A 250 -25.83 -7.86 -17.50
CA ALA A 250 -27.02 -7.02 -17.55
C ALA A 250 -26.93 -5.75 -16.67
N GLN A 251 -25.72 -5.32 -16.29
CA GLN A 251 -25.55 -4.06 -15.56
C GLN A 251 -26.17 -2.89 -16.34
N GLN A 252 -27.01 -2.14 -15.64
CA GLN A 252 -27.81 -1.04 -16.20
C GLN A 252 -26.95 0.21 -16.38
N GLU A 253 -27.23 0.95 -17.46
CA GLU A 253 -26.70 2.30 -17.65
C GLU A 253 -27.05 3.18 -16.44
N GLY A 254 -26.04 3.86 -15.86
CA GLY A 254 -26.21 4.74 -14.69
C GLY A 254 -25.70 4.21 -13.34
N SER A 255 -25.09 3.01 -13.28
CA SER A 255 -24.47 2.51 -12.05
C SER A 255 -23.17 3.23 -11.70
N ASP A 256 -23.02 3.68 -10.45
CA ASP A 256 -21.75 4.21 -9.95
C ASP A 256 -20.71 3.07 -9.82
N THR A 257 -19.94 2.89 -10.90
CA THR A 257 -18.93 1.83 -11.01
C THR A 257 -17.87 1.93 -9.91
N LYS A 258 -17.57 3.15 -9.42
CA LYS A 258 -16.59 3.34 -8.35
C LYS A 258 -17.14 2.82 -7.04
N ALA A 259 -18.39 3.17 -6.70
CA ALA A 259 -19.05 2.69 -5.48
C ALA A 259 -19.25 1.16 -5.52
N GLU A 260 -19.65 0.60 -6.66
CA GLU A 260 -19.82 -0.86 -6.82
C GLU A 260 -18.51 -1.62 -6.66
N LEU A 261 -17.44 -1.14 -7.30
CA LEU A 261 -16.12 -1.76 -7.18
C LEU A 261 -15.59 -1.65 -5.75
N GLN A 262 -15.79 -0.50 -5.09
CA GLN A 262 -15.45 -0.34 -3.68
C GLN A 262 -16.19 -1.35 -2.79
N ALA A 263 -17.52 -1.45 -2.94
CA ALA A 263 -18.34 -2.39 -2.19
C ALA A 263 -17.93 -3.85 -2.44
N PHE A 264 -17.61 -4.19 -3.69
CA PHE A 264 -17.08 -5.50 -4.05
C PHE A 264 -15.74 -5.80 -3.35
N VAL A 265 -14.81 -4.84 -3.30
CA VAL A 265 -13.51 -5.02 -2.65
C VAL A 265 -13.67 -5.17 -1.14
N GLN A 266 -14.56 -4.40 -0.51
CA GLN A 266 -14.91 -4.54 0.91
C GLN A 266 -15.51 -5.92 1.24
N ASN A 267 -16.24 -6.52 0.30
CA ASN A 267 -16.87 -7.83 0.45
C ASN A 267 -16.13 -8.97 -0.27
N ILE A 268 -14.84 -8.78 -0.58
CA ILE A 268 -14.05 -9.73 -1.39
C ILE A 268 -14.05 -11.16 -0.84
N ALA A 269 -14.19 -11.33 0.48
CA ALA A 269 -14.23 -12.63 1.15
C ALA A 269 -15.43 -13.50 0.72
N GLN A 270 -16.51 -12.89 0.25
CA GLN A 270 -17.66 -13.61 -0.31
C GLN A 270 -17.38 -14.16 -1.72
N HIS A 271 -16.32 -13.69 -2.37
CA HIS A 271 -16.03 -13.97 -3.77
C HIS A 271 -14.76 -14.81 -3.96
N VAL A 272 -13.72 -14.60 -3.15
CA VAL A 272 -12.43 -15.30 -3.27
C VAL A 272 -11.65 -15.25 -1.96
N THR A 273 -11.01 -16.34 -1.57
CA THR A 273 -10.08 -16.36 -0.42
C THR A 273 -8.81 -15.55 -0.72
N VAL A 274 -8.12 -15.06 0.32
CA VAL A 274 -6.88 -14.28 0.14
C VAL A 274 -5.79 -15.08 -0.59
N ASP A 275 -5.65 -16.37 -0.28
CA ASP A 275 -4.67 -17.22 -0.94
C ASP A 275 -5.01 -17.41 -2.42
N LYS A 276 -6.29 -17.60 -2.75
CA LYS A 276 -6.70 -17.75 -4.14
C LYS A 276 -6.59 -16.44 -4.92
N LEU A 277 -6.81 -15.29 -4.27
CA LEU A 277 -6.57 -13.97 -4.85
C LEU A 277 -5.07 -13.79 -5.19
N LEU A 278 -4.18 -14.10 -4.24
CA LEU A 278 -2.74 -14.01 -4.45
C LEU A 278 -2.26 -15.01 -5.51
N GLU A 279 -2.74 -16.26 -5.50
CA GLU A 279 -2.44 -17.26 -6.53
C GLU A 279 -2.77 -16.73 -7.93
N ARG A 280 -3.98 -16.17 -8.09
CA ARG A 280 -4.41 -15.55 -9.36
C ARG A 280 -3.55 -14.35 -9.73
N ALA A 281 -3.19 -13.50 -8.76
CA ALA A 281 -2.29 -12.38 -8.97
C ALA A 281 -0.94 -12.86 -9.50
N PHE A 282 -0.29 -13.82 -8.85
CA PHE A 282 1.02 -14.35 -9.27
C PHE A 282 0.99 -15.15 -10.57
N GLY A 283 -0.19 -15.63 -10.98
CA GLY A 283 -0.42 -16.17 -12.33
C GLY A 283 -0.36 -15.13 -13.45
N ILE A 284 -0.48 -13.83 -13.15
CA ILE A 284 -0.38 -12.76 -14.15
C ILE A 284 1.09 -12.58 -14.56
N ARG A 285 1.38 -12.87 -15.83
CA ARG A 285 2.65 -12.55 -16.51
C ARG A 285 2.76 -11.04 -16.76
N LEU A 286 3.00 -10.30 -15.68
CA LEU A 286 3.17 -8.85 -15.69
C LEU A 286 4.55 -8.45 -16.20
N PHE A 287 4.64 -7.25 -16.77
CA PHE A 287 5.90 -6.58 -17.12
C PHE A 287 6.96 -6.62 -16.01
N SER A 288 8.23 -6.66 -16.41
CA SER A 288 9.41 -6.55 -15.54
C SER A 288 9.42 -5.22 -14.76
N ARG A 289 10.27 -5.12 -13.74
CA ARG A 289 10.40 -3.86 -12.97
C ARG A 289 10.85 -2.70 -13.85
N LYS A 290 11.79 -2.97 -14.76
CA LYS A 290 12.29 -1.98 -15.72
C LYS A 290 11.19 -1.51 -16.68
N GLU A 291 10.39 -2.43 -17.21
CA GLU A 291 9.28 -2.08 -18.12
C GLU A 291 8.19 -1.27 -17.41
N ILE A 292 7.81 -1.63 -16.17
CA ILE A 292 6.86 -0.85 -15.38
C ILE A 292 7.42 0.54 -15.09
N TRP A 293 8.69 0.63 -14.69
CA TRP A 293 9.36 1.91 -14.45
C TRP A 293 9.40 2.79 -15.71
N LEU A 294 9.71 2.21 -16.88
CA LEU A 294 9.67 2.91 -18.16
C LEU A 294 8.27 3.41 -18.50
N LEU A 295 7.23 2.59 -18.25
CA LEU A 295 5.84 2.98 -18.46
C LEU A 295 5.43 4.14 -17.52
N GLN A 296 5.80 4.07 -16.24
CA GLN A 296 5.59 5.17 -15.29
C GLN A 296 6.30 6.45 -15.72
N MET A 297 7.54 6.35 -16.23
CA MET A 297 8.29 7.50 -16.75
C MET A 297 7.62 8.12 -17.97
N ALA A 298 7.11 7.29 -18.90
CA ALA A 298 6.37 7.76 -20.06
C ALA A 298 5.07 8.48 -19.65
N ASN A 299 4.30 7.91 -18.72
CA ASN A 299 3.08 8.52 -18.19
C ASN A 299 3.36 9.84 -17.45
N ARG A 300 4.45 9.88 -16.67
CA ARG A 300 4.92 11.11 -16.02
C ARG A 300 5.25 12.20 -17.04
N LYS A 301 5.96 11.86 -18.12
CA LYS A 301 6.30 12.80 -19.19
C LYS A 301 5.02 13.33 -19.88
N ALA A 302 4.07 12.45 -20.20
CA ALA A 302 2.80 12.82 -20.83
C ALA A 302 1.97 13.78 -19.95
N LEU A 303 1.96 13.57 -18.63
CA LEU A 303 1.30 14.49 -17.68
C LEU A 303 1.94 15.88 -17.67
N MET A 304 3.28 15.95 -17.67
CA MET A 304 4.00 17.23 -17.75
C MET A 304 3.71 17.97 -19.05
N GLU A 305 3.69 17.26 -20.20
CA GLU A 305 3.36 17.84 -21.51
C GLU A 305 1.93 18.38 -21.58
N ARG A 306 1.01 17.83 -20.77
CA ARG A 306 -0.38 18.31 -20.61
C ARG A 306 -0.54 19.41 -19.56
N GLY A 307 0.54 19.87 -18.92
CA GLY A 307 0.50 20.87 -17.86
C GLY A 307 -0.05 20.37 -16.52
N ILE A 308 -0.19 19.06 -16.33
CA ILE A 308 -0.66 18.46 -15.08
C ILE A 308 0.56 18.21 -14.20
N THR A 309 0.89 19.18 -13.34
CA THR A 309 2.09 19.12 -12.48
C THR A 309 1.80 19.19 -10.99
N MET A 310 0.63 19.68 -10.59
CA MET A 310 0.23 19.95 -9.19
C MET A 310 -1.23 19.53 -8.98
N VAL A 311 -1.61 19.31 -7.72
CA VAL A 311 -3.03 19.18 -7.33
C VAL A 311 -3.71 20.50 -7.71
N GLN A 312 -4.63 20.46 -8.67
CA GLN A 312 -5.47 21.61 -8.95
C GLN A 312 -6.44 21.76 -7.77
N GLY A 313 -6.35 22.89 -7.06
CA GLY A 313 -7.32 23.22 -6.01
C GLY A 313 -8.71 23.21 -6.62
N ARG A 314 -9.59 22.36 -6.08
CA ARG A 314 -11.03 22.42 -6.36
C ARG A 314 -11.62 23.66 -5.72
#